data_AF-A0A383AI59-F1
#
_entry.id   AF-A0A383AI59-F1
#
_cell.length_a   1.000
_cell.length_b   1.000
_cell.length_c   1.000
_cell.angle_alpha   90.00
_cell.angle_beta   90.00
_cell.angle_gamma   90.00
#
_symmetry.space_group_name_H-M   'P 1'
#
loop_
_entity.id
_entity.type
_entity.pdbx_description
1 polymer ?
#
loop_
_entity_poly.entity_id
_entity_poly.type
_entity_poly.pdbx_seq_one_letter_code
_entity_poly.pdbx_strand_id
1 'polypeptide(L)'
;MTKAHCISMALLTHNPLVGGSSPLGLTRLQLIDWVIGMQEKLISRKIKKTATVMFALLFCSIGWSMPSEFQAIYNAQLKQVDGQVMMTLKKEQDNLYSYEIITRPSGFWRVIIDGSIWEKSTFSLKNGVIQSKTYELTDTIRSKPRQSSATFDWDNLLLSGHYKDRKFELPLNNYVIDRVALQMAIIVNNQQGNNSSEY
;
A
#
# COMPACT_ATOMS: atom_id res chain seq x y z
N MET A 1 15.63 2.39 34.32
CA MET A 1 14.60 2.21 35.36
C MET A 1 13.25 2.14 34.65
N THR A 2 12.39 1.12 34.71
CA THR A 2 12.36 -0.18 35.39
C THR A 2 11.28 -1.01 34.65
N LYS A 3 11.53 -2.30 34.45
CA LYS A 3 10.61 -3.32 33.90
C LYS A 3 9.47 -3.66 34.88
N ALA A 4 8.34 -4.13 34.35
CA ALA A 4 7.38 -5.10 34.93
C ALA A 4 6.29 -5.36 33.83
N HIS A 5 6.03 -6.54 33.22
CA HIS A 5 5.67 -7.90 33.73
C HIS A 5 4.71 -7.81 34.93
N CYS A 6 3.53 -8.43 35.02
CA CYS A 6 3.08 -9.78 34.68
C CYS A 6 1.55 -9.80 34.98
N ILE A 7 0.69 -10.41 34.14
CA ILE A 7 0.06 -11.74 34.34
C ILE A 7 -1.11 -11.80 35.36
N SER A 8 -2.26 -12.24 34.82
CA SER A 8 -3.27 -13.18 35.36
C SER A 8 -4.36 -12.74 36.36
N MET A 9 -5.60 -12.80 35.86
CA MET A 9 -6.69 -13.70 36.29
C MET A 9 -6.99 -13.78 37.81
N ALA A 10 -8.21 -13.38 38.19
CA ALA A 10 -9.22 -14.28 38.77
C ALA A 10 -10.48 -13.50 39.18
N LEU A 11 -11.63 -14.11 38.92
CA LEU A 11 -12.92 -13.80 39.53
C LEU A 11 -12.83 -13.86 41.06
N LEU A 12 -13.59 -12.99 41.76
CA LEU A 12 -14.68 -13.40 42.65
C LEU A 12 -15.36 -12.17 43.25
N THR A 13 -16.66 -12.08 43.01
CA THR A 13 -17.58 -11.11 43.61
C THR A 13 -18.04 -11.62 44.96
N HIS A 14 -18.01 -10.77 46.00
CA HIS A 14 -18.71 -11.01 47.26
C HIS A 14 -19.95 -10.10 47.38
N ASN A 15 -21.02 -10.70 47.89
CA ASN A 15 -22.41 -10.25 48.02
C ASN A 15 -22.64 -9.01 48.90
N PRO A 16 -23.80 -8.33 48.77
CA PRO A 16 -24.44 -7.65 49.87
C PRO A 16 -25.48 -8.55 50.59
N LEU A 17 -25.57 -8.36 51.91
CA LEU A 17 -26.61 -8.90 52.80
C LEU A 17 -27.79 -7.93 52.90
N VAL A 18 -29.00 -8.42 52.61
CA VAL A 18 -30.31 -7.97 53.14
C VAL A 18 -31.22 -9.20 52.93
N GLY A 19 -32.00 -9.77 53.85
CA GLY A 19 -32.72 -9.25 54.99
C GLY A 19 -34.19 -9.66 54.83
N GLY A 20 -34.60 -10.72 55.54
CA GLY A 20 -35.96 -11.08 55.98
C GLY A 20 -37.16 -11.03 55.02
N SER A 21 -37.78 -12.18 54.78
CA SER A 21 -39.15 -12.54 55.25
C SER A 21 -39.77 -13.63 54.36
N SER A 22 -40.17 -14.74 54.97
CA SER A 22 -41.08 -15.70 54.37
C SER A 22 -42.51 -15.18 54.54
N PRO A 23 -43.42 -15.44 53.57
CA PRO A 23 -44.36 -16.53 53.84
C PRO A 23 -44.78 -17.35 52.61
N LEU A 24 -45.07 -18.63 52.89
CA LEU A 24 -46.18 -19.43 52.37
C LEU A 24 -46.30 -19.66 50.84
N GLY A 25 -45.94 -20.89 50.44
CA GLY A 25 -46.80 -21.75 49.62
C GLY A 25 -46.92 -21.44 48.13
N LEU A 26 -45.88 -21.72 47.34
CA LEU A 26 -46.01 -21.93 45.90
C LEU A 26 -45.89 -23.42 45.55
N THR A 27 -46.85 -23.92 44.79
CA THR A 27 -46.86 -25.31 44.32
C THR A 27 -45.82 -25.51 43.22
N ARG A 28 -45.31 -26.74 43.10
CA ARG A 28 -44.22 -27.17 42.20
C ARG A 28 -44.42 -26.80 40.72
N LEU A 29 -45.66 -26.50 40.30
CA LEU A 29 -46.00 -26.11 38.94
C LEU A 29 -45.71 -24.63 38.63
N GLN A 30 -45.89 -23.71 39.59
CA GLN A 30 -45.64 -22.27 39.36
C GLN A 30 -44.14 -21.92 39.25
N LEU A 31 -43.27 -22.75 39.83
CA LEU A 31 -41.82 -22.62 39.71
C LEU A 31 -41.30 -22.97 38.30
N ILE A 32 -41.96 -23.89 37.61
CA ILE A 32 -41.58 -24.32 36.26
C ILE A 32 -41.95 -23.24 35.23
N ASP A 33 -43.15 -22.66 35.34
CA ASP A 33 -43.61 -21.58 34.45
C ASP A 33 -42.75 -20.31 34.58
N TRP A 34 -42.27 -19.99 35.78
CA TRP A 34 -41.36 -18.86 36.01
C TRP A 34 -39.96 -19.09 35.40
N VAL A 35 -39.44 -20.32 35.48
CA VAL A 35 -38.15 -20.69 34.89
C VAL A 35 -38.23 -20.72 33.35
N ILE A 36 -39.34 -21.20 32.79
CA ILE A 36 -39.56 -21.23 31.32
C ILE A 36 -39.74 -19.80 30.77
N GLY A 37 -40.54 -18.96 31.42
CA GLY A 37 -40.73 -17.56 31.00
C GLY A 37 -39.46 -16.70 31.10
N MET A 38 -38.51 -17.06 31.97
CA MET A 38 -37.23 -16.39 32.09
C MET A 38 -36.23 -16.80 31.00
N GLN A 39 -36.26 -18.05 30.54
CA GLN A 39 -35.44 -18.54 29.42
C GLN A 39 -35.78 -17.84 28.09
N GLU A 40 -37.06 -17.63 27.79
CA GLU A 40 -37.47 -16.99 26.52
C GLU A 40 -37.04 -15.51 26.41
N LYS A 41 -37.08 -14.76 27.51
CA LYS A 41 -36.63 -13.36 27.55
C LYS A 41 -35.12 -13.20 27.40
N LEU A 42 -34.34 -14.18 27.86
CA LEU A 42 -32.88 -14.15 27.75
C LEU A 42 -32.39 -14.50 26.34
N ILE A 43 -33.08 -15.38 25.63
CA ILE A 43 -32.75 -15.76 24.25
C ILE A 43 -33.06 -14.60 23.28
N SER A 44 -34.21 -13.92 23.44
CA SER A 44 -34.60 -12.79 22.59
C SER A 44 -33.67 -11.56 22.73
N ARG A 45 -33.14 -11.32 23.94
CA ARG A 45 -32.20 -10.20 24.20
C ARG A 45 -30.80 -10.42 23.61
N LYS A 46 -30.36 -11.67 23.46
CA LYS A 46 -29.03 -11.97 22.90
C LYS A 46 -28.99 -11.78 21.39
N ILE A 47 -30.02 -12.19 20.66
CA ILE A 47 -30.03 -12.20 19.18
C ILE A 47 -30.09 -10.77 18.60
N LYS A 48 -30.77 -9.83 19.26
CA LYS A 48 -30.87 -8.43 18.79
C LYS A 48 -29.57 -7.64 18.92
N LYS A 49 -28.62 -8.08 19.75
CA LYS A 49 -27.32 -7.39 19.92
C LYS A 49 -26.21 -7.98 19.04
N THR A 50 -26.39 -9.18 18.49
CA THR A 50 -25.35 -9.86 17.70
C THR A 50 -25.43 -9.55 16.21
N ALA A 51 -26.61 -9.22 15.68
CA ALA A 51 -26.79 -8.91 14.26
C ALA A 51 -26.11 -7.59 13.83
N THR A 52 -25.87 -6.66 14.76
CA THR A 52 -25.26 -5.36 14.44
C THR A 52 -23.73 -5.42 14.32
N VAL A 53 -23.07 -6.44 14.87
CA VAL A 53 -21.58 -6.52 14.87
C VAL A 53 -21.03 -7.13 13.57
N MET A 54 -21.80 -7.99 12.88
CA MET A 54 -21.36 -8.63 11.63
C MET A 54 -21.39 -7.70 10.40
N PHE A 55 -22.10 -6.57 10.44
CA PHE A 55 -22.19 -5.65 9.29
C PHE A 55 -21.05 -4.61 9.25
N ALA A 56 -20.28 -4.46 10.34
CA ALA A 56 -19.22 -3.45 10.43
C ALA A 56 -17.86 -3.91 9.89
N LEU A 57 -17.70 -5.17 9.49
CA LEU A 57 -16.43 -5.72 8.98
C LEU A 57 -16.30 -5.66 7.44
N LEU A 58 -17.26 -5.07 6.73
CA LEU A 58 -17.36 -5.12 5.27
C LEU A 58 -16.72 -3.95 4.51
N PHE A 59 -16.05 -3.00 5.17
CA PHE A 59 -15.51 -1.81 4.49
C PHE A 59 -14.06 -1.47 4.84
N CYS A 60 -13.19 -2.48 4.90
CA CYS A 60 -11.75 -2.27 4.75
C CYS A 60 -11.21 -3.09 3.58
N SER A 61 -11.79 -2.93 2.39
CA SER A 61 -10.98 -3.09 1.18
C SER A 61 -9.99 -1.93 1.17
N ILE A 62 -8.79 -2.16 1.71
CA ILE A 62 -7.64 -1.27 1.52
C ILE A 62 -7.41 -1.23 0.02
N GLY A 63 -8.03 -0.25 -0.64
CA GLY A 63 -7.89 -0.07 -2.08
C GLY A 63 -6.44 0.23 -2.38
N TRP A 64 -5.87 -0.49 -3.34
CA TRP A 64 -4.58 -0.14 -3.95
C TRP A 64 -4.67 1.28 -4.48
N SER A 65 -4.13 2.24 -3.74
CA SER A 65 -4.08 3.63 -4.17
C SER A 65 -2.67 3.97 -4.58
N MET A 66 -2.56 4.57 -5.76
CA MET A 66 -1.36 5.24 -6.19
C MET A 66 -1.04 6.37 -5.19
N PRO A 67 0.25 6.66 -4.90
CA PRO A 67 0.60 7.83 -4.11
C PRO A 67 -0.02 9.10 -4.69
N SER A 68 -0.32 10.06 -3.83
CA SER A 68 -0.65 11.41 -4.28
C SER A 68 0.48 11.96 -5.13
N GLU A 69 0.16 12.88 -6.05
CA GLU A 69 1.17 13.63 -6.77
C GLU A 69 2.19 14.23 -5.80
N PHE A 70 3.46 14.18 -6.18
CA PHE A 70 4.53 14.69 -5.35
C PHE A 70 5.70 15.18 -6.18
N GLN A 71 6.48 16.04 -5.56
CA GLN A 71 7.83 16.34 -5.95
C GLN A 71 8.74 16.19 -4.73
N ALA A 72 9.79 15.42 -4.87
CA ALA A 72 10.74 15.16 -3.80
C ALA A 72 12.16 15.34 -4.32
N ILE A 73 13.04 15.91 -3.48
CA ILE A 73 14.45 16.13 -3.80
C ILE A 73 15.27 15.45 -2.71
N TYR A 74 16.20 14.59 -3.13
CA TYR A 74 17.09 13.85 -2.26
C TYR A 74 18.54 14.12 -2.64
N ASN A 75 19.42 14.16 -1.64
CA ASN A 75 20.85 14.01 -1.89
C ASN A 75 21.12 12.54 -2.24
N ALA A 76 21.89 12.32 -3.30
CA ALA A 76 22.27 10.99 -3.73
C ALA A 76 23.77 10.95 -3.96
N GLN A 77 24.38 9.79 -3.76
CA GLN A 77 25.77 9.58 -4.07
C GLN A 77 25.89 8.53 -5.17
N LEU A 78 26.51 8.91 -6.28
CA LEU A 78 26.77 8.01 -7.40
C LEU A 78 28.27 7.69 -7.42
N LYS A 79 28.64 6.53 -6.88
CA LYS A 79 30.04 6.17 -6.58
C LYS A 79 30.67 7.15 -5.58
N GLN A 80 31.63 7.96 -6.03
CA GLN A 80 32.33 8.97 -5.22
C GLN A 80 31.86 10.40 -5.54
N VAL A 81 30.81 10.54 -6.36
CA VAL A 81 30.28 11.83 -6.81
C VAL A 81 28.98 12.12 -6.08
N ASP A 82 28.94 13.27 -5.42
CA ASP A 82 27.73 13.77 -4.79
C ASP A 82 26.79 14.36 -5.84
N GLY A 83 25.50 14.11 -5.66
CA GLY A 83 24.45 14.54 -6.56
C GLY A 83 23.15 14.81 -5.82
N GLN A 84 22.17 15.26 -6.60
CA GLN A 84 20.77 15.39 -6.17
C GLN A 84 19.88 14.65 -7.16
N VAL A 85 18.86 13.99 -6.63
CA VAL A 85 17.82 13.32 -7.40
C VAL A 85 16.51 14.03 -7.10
N MET A 86 15.89 14.58 -8.14
CA MET A 86 14.54 15.09 -8.09
C MET A 86 13.59 14.07 -8.69
N MET A 87 12.56 13.70 -7.95
CA MET A 87 11.52 12.76 -8.36
C MET A 87 10.19 13.51 -8.42
N THR A 88 9.46 13.39 -9.52
CA THR A 88 8.17 14.05 -9.72
C THR A 88 7.15 13.02 -10.20
N LEU A 89 6.10 12.80 -9.42
CA LEU A 89 4.93 12.01 -9.81
C LEU A 89 3.76 12.93 -10.11
N LYS A 90 3.16 12.78 -11.29
CA LYS A 90 1.93 13.46 -11.70
C LYS A 90 0.89 12.45 -12.13
N LYS A 91 -0.37 12.74 -11.81
CA LYS A 91 -1.53 12.07 -12.35
C LYS A 91 -1.95 12.87 -13.58
N GLU A 92 -2.00 12.19 -14.72
CA GLU A 92 -2.44 12.79 -15.97
C GLU A 92 -3.98 12.66 -16.03
N GLN A 93 -4.50 12.03 -17.08
CA GLN A 93 -5.94 11.75 -17.21
C GLN A 93 -6.26 10.31 -16.76
N ASP A 94 -7.43 10.13 -16.17
CA ASP A 94 -7.96 8.83 -15.71
C ASP A 94 -6.99 8.07 -14.77
N ASN A 95 -6.43 6.95 -15.27
CA ASN A 95 -5.48 6.08 -14.57
C ASN A 95 -4.08 6.16 -15.16
N LEU A 96 -3.77 7.19 -15.95
CA LEU A 96 -2.45 7.45 -16.51
C LEU A 96 -1.63 8.33 -15.56
N TYR A 97 -0.39 7.94 -15.34
CA TYR A 97 0.56 8.63 -14.49
C TYR A 97 1.85 8.90 -15.24
N SER A 98 2.53 9.99 -14.88
CA SER A 98 3.88 10.32 -15.33
C SER A 98 4.80 10.37 -14.11
N TYR A 99 5.87 9.60 -14.14
CA TYR A 99 6.93 9.64 -13.13
C TYR A 99 8.26 10.02 -13.78
N GLU A 100 8.86 11.09 -13.27
CA GLU A 100 10.09 11.69 -13.78
C GLU A 100 11.16 11.69 -12.70
N ILE A 101 12.38 11.35 -13.08
CA ILE A 101 13.56 11.33 -12.23
C ILE A 101 14.65 12.14 -12.91
N ILE A 102 15.16 13.16 -12.23
CA ILE A 102 16.29 13.96 -12.70
C ILE A 102 17.43 13.90 -11.71
N THR A 103 18.55 13.32 -12.12
CA THR A 103 19.78 13.23 -11.34
C THR A 103 20.80 14.25 -11.85
N ARG A 104 21.34 15.06 -10.94
CA ARG A 104 22.35 16.09 -11.27
C ARG A 104 23.53 16.04 -10.29
N PRO A 105 24.76 16.36 -10.73
CA PRO A 105 25.88 16.59 -9.81
C PRO A 105 25.56 17.73 -8.82
N SER A 106 26.12 17.65 -7.62
CA SER A 106 25.93 18.67 -6.57
C SER A 106 27.26 19.10 -5.94
N GLY A 107 27.23 20.17 -5.15
CA GLY A 107 28.42 20.70 -4.48
C GLY A 107 29.54 21.09 -5.46
N PHE A 108 30.78 20.71 -5.13
CA PHE A 108 31.95 20.96 -5.96
C PHE A 108 31.90 20.23 -7.31
N TRP A 109 31.25 19.06 -7.38
CA TRP A 109 31.12 18.29 -8.62
C TRP A 109 30.34 19.02 -9.70
N ARG A 110 29.40 19.92 -9.34
CA ARG A 110 28.66 20.75 -10.30
C ARG A 110 29.55 21.69 -11.11
N VAL A 111 30.76 21.99 -10.64
CA VAL A 111 31.72 22.86 -11.34
C VAL A 111 32.50 22.11 -12.41
N ILE A 112 32.71 20.79 -12.22
CA ILE A 112 33.58 19.98 -13.08
C ILE A 112 32.76 19.07 -14.00
N ILE A 113 31.58 18.65 -13.54
CA ILE A 113 30.68 17.75 -14.26
C ILE A 113 29.45 18.56 -14.64
N ASP A 114 29.27 18.77 -15.93
CA ASP A 114 28.06 19.34 -16.50
C ASP A 114 27.10 18.21 -16.94
N GLY A 115 25.82 18.54 -17.03
CA GLY A 115 24.77 17.64 -17.48
C GLY A 115 23.93 17.00 -16.38
N SER A 116 23.08 16.06 -16.79
CA SER A 116 22.10 15.39 -15.96
C SER A 116 21.72 14.02 -16.53
N ILE A 117 21.19 13.16 -15.68
CA ILE A 117 20.44 11.97 -16.11
C ILE A 117 18.97 12.29 -15.93
N TRP A 118 18.23 12.34 -17.03
CA TRP A 118 16.79 12.52 -17.05
C TRP A 118 16.14 11.21 -17.48
N GLU A 119 15.26 10.68 -16.65
CA GLU A 119 14.46 9.49 -16.94
C GLU A 119 12.99 9.80 -16.70
N LYS A 120 12.13 9.34 -17.60
CA LYS A 120 10.68 9.51 -17.48
C LYS A 120 9.97 8.25 -17.92
N SER A 121 8.96 7.86 -17.16
CA SER A 121 8.03 6.81 -17.55
C SER A 121 6.59 7.30 -17.44
N THR A 122 5.77 6.92 -18.42
CA THR A 122 4.33 6.97 -18.28
C THR A 122 3.81 5.56 -18.09
N PHE A 123 2.82 5.39 -17.21
CA PHE A 123 2.28 4.08 -16.91
C PHE A 123 0.84 4.19 -16.43
N SER A 124 0.11 3.08 -16.53
CA SER A 124 -1.25 2.96 -16.02
C SER A 124 -1.32 1.95 -14.89
N LEU A 125 -2.25 2.19 -13.95
CA LEU A 125 -2.59 1.21 -12.92
C LEU A 125 -3.79 0.38 -13.39
N LYS A 126 -3.59 -0.93 -13.60
CA LYS A 126 -4.64 -1.87 -14.01
C LYS A 126 -4.66 -3.05 -13.04
N ASN A 127 -5.78 -3.23 -12.34
CA ASN A 127 -5.95 -4.29 -11.33
C ASN A 127 -4.82 -4.31 -10.29
N GLY A 128 -4.37 -3.13 -9.82
CA GLY A 128 -3.28 -3.01 -8.85
C GLY A 128 -1.87 -3.20 -9.41
N VAL A 129 -1.74 -3.55 -10.69
CA VAL A 129 -0.45 -3.76 -11.34
C VAL A 129 -0.10 -2.55 -12.19
N ILE A 130 1.14 -2.09 -12.07
CA ILE A 130 1.68 -1.02 -12.92
C ILE A 130 2.02 -1.59 -14.29
N GLN A 131 1.50 -0.95 -15.34
CA GLN A 131 1.82 -1.25 -16.73
C GLN A 131 2.47 -0.03 -17.38
N SER A 132 3.76 -0.14 -17.69
CA SER A 132 4.51 0.87 -18.46
C SER A 132 3.84 1.16 -19.80
N LYS A 133 3.87 2.40 -20.26
CA LYS A 133 3.35 2.83 -21.57
C LYS A 133 4.46 3.43 -22.41
N THR A 134 5.24 4.33 -21.83
CA THR A 134 6.45 4.88 -22.45
C THR A 134 7.57 4.97 -21.44
N TYR A 135 8.80 4.87 -21.92
CA TYR A 135 10.01 5.14 -21.15
C TYR A 135 10.97 5.98 -22.00
N GLU A 136 11.60 6.96 -21.38
CA GLU A 136 12.61 7.80 -21.99
C GLU A 136 13.79 8.00 -21.03
N LEU A 137 15.00 8.03 -21.59
CA LEU A 137 16.24 8.32 -20.90
C LEU A 137 17.07 9.27 -21.75
N THR A 138 17.58 10.31 -21.12
CA THR A 138 18.65 11.17 -21.64
C THR A 138 19.72 11.32 -20.58
N ASP A 139 20.91 10.79 -20.84
CA ASP A 139 22.10 10.89 -19.99
C ASP A 139 23.14 11.77 -20.68
N THR A 140 23.33 13.00 -20.15
CA THR A 140 24.30 13.97 -20.65
C THR A 140 25.54 14.11 -19.77
N ILE A 141 25.61 13.39 -18.64
CA ILE A 141 26.78 13.41 -17.74
C ILE A 141 27.99 12.71 -18.39
N ARG A 142 27.72 11.79 -19.32
CA ARG A 142 28.75 11.06 -20.05
C ARG A 142 29.35 11.91 -21.17
N SER A 143 30.63 11.67 -21.46
CA SER A 143 31.33 12.28 -22.60
C SER A 143 30.66 12.04 -23.95
N LYS A 144 29.95 10.91 -24.10
CA LYS A 144 29.02 10.66 -25.20
C LYS A 144 27.61 10.57 -24.64
N PRO A 145 26.73 11.55 -24.91
CA PRO A 145 25.36 11.51 -24.46
C PRO A 145 24.68 10.23 -24.92
N ARG A 146 23.82 9.69 -24.05
CA ARG A 146 23.06 8.48 -24.34
C ARG A 146 21.58 8.79 -24.25
N GLN A 147 20.87 8.39 -25.29
CA GLN A 147 19.41 8.44 -25.32
C GLN A 147 18.86 7.03 -25.52
N SER A 148 17.72 6.76 -24.90
CA SER A 148 16.91 5.59 -25.21
C SER A 148 15.44 5.88 -24.99
N SER A 149 14.59 5.24 -25.76
CA SER A 149 13.15 5.30 -25.62
C SER A 149 12.55 3.91 -25.79
N ALA A 150 11.41 3.67 -25.16
CA ALA A 150 10.63 2.46 -25.35
C ALA A 150 9.13 2.77 -25.29
N THR A 151 8.35 2.05 -26.08
CA THR A 151 6.89 2.08 -26.11
C THR A 151 6.37 0.67 -25.87
N PHE A 152 5.44 0.56 -24.95
CA PHE A 152 4.85 -0.69 -24.48
C PHE A 152 3.42 -0.78 -25.04
N ASP A 153 3.28 -1.49 -26.16
CA ASP A 153 1.99 -1.75 -26.78
C ASP A 153 1.41 -3.05 -26.20
N TRP A 154 0.51 -2.89 -25.24
CA TRP A 154 -0.15 -4.01 -24.57
C TRP A 154 -1.27 -4.63 -25.40
N ASP A 155 -1.79 -3.92 -26.41
CA ASP A 155 -2.85 -4.42 -27.27
C ASP A 155 -2.26 -5.36 -28.32
N ASN A 156 -1.07 -5.03 -28.84
CA ASN A 156 -0.33 -5.84 -29.80
C ASN A 156 0.77 -6.72 -29.17
N LEU A 157 0.94 -6.67 -27.85
CA LEU A 157 1.99 -7.37 -27.10
C LEU A 157 3.41 -7.13 -27.68
N LEU A 158 3.70 -5.87 -27.98
CA LEU A 158 4.96 -5.44 -28.60
C LEU A 158 5.66 -4.38 -27.76
N LEU A 159 6.94 -4.63 -27.47
CA LEU A 159 7.85 -3.64 -26.91
C LEU A 159 8.76 -3.15 -28.03
N SER A 160 8.71 -1.86 -28.33
CA SER A 160 9.53 -1.27 -29.40
C SER A 160 10.23 -0.02 -28.91
N GLY A 161 11.29 0.40 -29.58
CA GLY A 161 11.93 1.66 -29.25
C GLY A 161 13.32 1.82 -29.82
N HIS A 162 14.09 2.68 -29.16
CA HIS A 162 15.44 3.04 -29.54
C HIS A 162 16.41 2.86 -28.37
N TYR A 163 17.54 2.22 -28.64
CA TYR A 163 18.67 2.17 -27.74
C TYR A 163 19.88 2.76 -28.44
N LYS A 164 20.29 3.97 -28.02
CA LYS A 164 21.19 4.81 -28.82
C LYS A 164 20.57 4.98 -30.22
N ASP A 165 21.32 4.67 -31.28
CA ASP A 165 20.86 4.82 -32.66
C ASP A 165 20.21 3.55 -33.24
N ARG A 166 20.00 2.52 -32.42
CA ARG A 166 19.46 1.23 -32.88
C ARG A 166 18.00 1.10 -32.49
N LYS A 167 17.16 0.80 -33.48
CA LYS A 167 15.79 0.34 -33.24
C LYS A 167 15.79 -1.08 -32.70
N PHE A 168 14.83 -1.38 -31.85
CA PHE A 168 14.57 -2.74 -31.38
C PHE A 168 13.07 -3.00 -31.29
N GLU A 169 12.71 -4.26 -31.42
CA GLU A 169 11.36 -4.79 -31.25
C GLU A 169 11.49 -6.14 -30.53
N LEU A 170 10.69 -6.32 -29.48
CA LEU A 170 10.70 -7.49 -28.61
C LEU A 170 9.26 -7.87 -28.26
N PRO A 171 8.95 -9.16 -28.08
CA PRO A 171 7.65 -9.57 -27.57
C PRO A 171 7.45 -9.04 -26.15
N LEU A 172 6.30 -8.40 -25.90
CA LEU A 172 5.91 -7.93 -24.59
C LEU A 172 5.14 -9.03 -23.85
N ASN A 173 5.51 -9.27 -22.59
CA ASN A 173 4.77 -10.17 -21.71
C ASN A 173 4.39 -9.44 -20.40
N ASN A 174 3.57 -10.09 -19.58
CA ASN A 174 2.96 -9.49 -18.39
C ASN A 174 3.95 -9.13 -17.27
N TYR A 175 5.23 -9.48 -17.39
CA TYR A 175 6.25 -9.26 -16.35
C TYR A 175 7.28 -8.20 -16.75
N VAL A 176 7.07 -7.50 -17.86
CA VAL A 176 7.98 -6.44 -18.31
C VAL A 176 7.54 -5.09 -17.75
N ILE A 177 8.47 -4.42 -17.10
CA ILE A 177 8.29 -3.07 -16.55
C ILE A 177 9.58 -2.28 -16.78
N ASP A 178 9.46 -0.99 -17.08
CA ASP A 178 10.64 -0.13 -17.19
C ASP A 178 11.20 0.23 -15.80
N ARG A 179 12.46 0.67 -15.76
CA ARG A 179 13.17 0.96 -14.51
C ARG A 179 12.52 2.05 -13.66
N VAL A 180 11.88 3.05 -14.27
CA VAL A 180 11.26 4.18 -13.56
C VAL A 180 9.91 3.76 -13.01
N ALA A 181 9.09 3.08 -13.82
CA ALA A 181 7.84 2.49 -13.36
C ALA A 181 8.06 1.43 -12.25
N LEU A 182 9.16 0.68 -12.31
CA LEU A 182 9.53 -0.28 -11.26
C LEU A 182 9.70 0.37 -9.89
N GLN A 183 10.29 1.58 -9.82
CA GLN A 183 10.40 2.29 -8.54
C GLN A 183 9.01 2.63 -7.97
N MET A 184 8.07 3.02 -8.82
CA MET A 184 6.70 3.23 -8.38
C MET A 184 6.04 1.93 -7.93
N ALA A 185 6.29 0.81 -8.61
CA ALA A 185 5.76 -0.49 -8.20
C ALA A 185 6.28 -0.86 -6.81
N ILE A 186 7.56 -0.63 -6.53
CA ILE A 186 8.16 -0.84 -5.21
C ILE A 186 7.51 0.07 -4.15
N ILE A 187 7.33 1.37 -4.44
CA ILE A 187 6.70 2.32 -3.51
C ILE A 187 5.27 1.87 -3.18
N VAL A 188 4.48 1.53 -4.21
CA VAL A 188 3.09 1.06 -4.06
C VAL A 188 3.04 -0.25 -3.26
N ASN A 189 3.92 -1.21 -3.55
CA ASN A 189 3.95 -2.50 -2.85
C ASN A 189 4.36 -2.34 -1.38
N ASN A 190 5.32 -1.45 -1.09
CA ASN A 190 5.76 -1.16 0.29
C ASN A 190 4.65 -0.48 1.11
N GLN A 191 3.90 0.45 0.52
CA GLN A 191 2.75 1.09 1.19
C GLN A 191 1.66 0.08 1.58
N GLN A 192 1.58 -1.05 0.87
CA GLN A 192 0.61 -2.11 1.12
C GLN A 192 1.08 -3.11 2.18
N GLY A 193 2.32 -3.03 2.65
CA GLY A 193 2.90 -4.03 3.56
C GLY A 193 3.18 -5.38 2.90
N ASN A 194 3.19 -5.44 1.56
CA ASN A 194 3.58 -6.62 0.79
C ASN A 194 5.10 -6.76 0.80
N ASN A 195 5.65 -7.19 1.94
CA ASN A 195 7.08 -7.47 2.15
C ASN A 195 7.49 -8.83 1.55
N SER A 196 6.91 -9.25 0.42
CA SER A 196 7.35 -10.47 -0.25
C SER A 196 8.75 -10.24 -0.82
N SER A 197 9.74 -10.89 -0.23
CA SER A 197 11.16 -10.79 -0.58
C SER A 197 11.54 -11.52 -1.88
N GLU A 198 10.57 -11.80 -2.76
CA GLU A 198 10.81 -12.40 -4.08
C GLU A 198 10.51 -11.36 -5.16
N TYR A 199 11.57 -10.88 -5.82
CA TYR A 199 11.54 -10.09 -7.05
C TYR A 199 12.66 -10.58 -7.97
#